data_AF-T1GX60-F1
#
_entry.id   AF-T1GX60-F1
#
_cell.length_a   1.000
_cell.length_b   1.000
_cell.length_c   1.000
_cell.angle_alpha   90.00
_cell.angle_beta   90.00
_cell.angle_gamma   90.00
#
_symmetry.space_group_name_H-M   'P 1'
#
loop_
_entity.id
_entity.type
_entity.pdbx_description
1 polymer ?
#
loop_
_entity_poly.entity_id
_entity_poly.type
_entity_poly.pdbx_seq_one_letter_code
_entity_poly.pdbx_strand_id
1 'polypeptide(L)'
;MGCNTNSTVYDDYSRDPARTPFHWDSTFNAGFSTAPKTWLPVASTYTALNVEAESNANGNSHLKIYKELIKLRSRKVMKNGDYRYRANNNVFILKRFISGVEIVVLLGNMGDHNEYINLTEVDPSIPANLEILIVSMNSEKVVGTTLNTKSVQLKPSEAIVFG
;
A
#
# COMPACT_ATOMS: atom_id res chain seq x y z
N MET A 1 -0.95 -28.08 11.82
CA MET A 1 -0.08 -28.28 12.99
C MET A 1 0.09 -26.91 13.62
N GLY A 2 -0.69 -26.63 14.65
CA GLY A 2 -0.73 -25.34 15.34
C GLY A 2 -1.53 -25.48 16.63
N CYS A 3 -2.81 -25.87 16.57
CA CYS A 3 -3.60 -26.08 17.80
C CYS A 3 -3.23 -27.31 18.68
N ASN A 4 -2.19 -28.08 18.35
CA ASN A 4 -1.77 -29.28 19.11
C ASN A 4 -0.35 -29.14 19.72
N THR A 5 0.21 -27.93 19.79
CA THR A 5 1.52 -27.68 20.40
C THR A 5 1.38 -26.92 21.72
N ASN A 6 2.44 -26.91 22.54
CA ASN A 6 2.50 -26.12 23.77
C ASN A 6 2.23 -24.63 23.48
N SER A 7 1.38 -23.99 24.28
CA SER A 7 0.97 -22.59 24.11
C SER A 7 2.15 -21.61 24.20
N THR A 8 3.25 -21.97 24.86
CA THR A 8 4.43 -21.10 24.98
C THR A 8 5.30 -21.05 23.72
N VAL A 9 5.08 -21.92 22.74
CA VAL A 9 5.83 -21.94 21.46
C VAL A 9 4.92 -21.87 20.25
N TYR A 10 3.61 -21.73 20.46
CA TYR A 10 2.62 -21.73 19.39
C TYR A 10 2.90 -20.63 18.35
N ASP A 11 3.22 -19.42 18.81
CA ASP A 11 3.47 -18.28 17.93
C ASP A 11 4.73 -18.44 17.08
N ASP A 12 5.72 -19.20 17.56
CA ASP A 12 7.00 -19.39 16.85
C ASP A 12 6.89 -20.39 15.68
N TYR A 13 5.94 -21.33 15.74
CA TYR A 13 5.86 -22.45 14.78
C TYR A 13 4.52 -22.53 14.03
N SER A 14 3.47 -21.89 14.55
CA SER A 14 2.15 -21.94 13.92
C SER A 14 2.03 -20.99 12.74
N ARG A 15 1.39 -21.48 11.67
CA ARG A 15 1.02 -20.65 10.50
C ARG A 15 -0.44 -20.21 10.57
N ASP A 16 -1.16 -20.64 11.59
CA ASP A 16 -2.60 -20.45 11.70
C ASP A 16 -3.03 -18.96 11.77
N PRO A 17 -2.26 -18.03 12.40
CA PRO A 17 -2.60 -16.61 12.36
C PRO A 17 -2.71 -16.01 10.95
N ALA A 18 -1.97 -16.53 9.97
CA ALA A 18 -2.03 -16.08 8.57
C ALA A 18 -3.09 -16.82 7.74
N ARG A 19 -3.91 -17.67 8.37
CA ARG A 19 -4.88 -18.56 7.71
C ARG A 19 -6.29 -18.47 8.29
N THR A 20 -6.53 -17.51 9.16
CA THR A 20 -7.87 -17.25 9.68
C THR A 20 -8.84 -17.00 8.53
N PRO A 21 -10.14 -17.32 8.69
CA PRO A 21 -11.14 -17.03 7.67
C PRO A 21 -11.12 -15.56 7.21
N PHE A 22 -11.40 -15.35 5.93
CA PHE A 22 -11.37 -14.02 5.31
C PHE A 22 -12.54 -13.15 5.78
N HIS A 23 -12.31 -11.84 5.88
CA HIS A 23 -13.29 -10.88 6.40
C HIS A 23 -14.08 -10.20 5.26
N TRP A 24 -15.24 -10.75 4.92
CA TRP A 24 -16.12 -10.17 3.89
C TRP A 24 -16.89 -8.95 4.41
N ASP A 25 -17.50 -9.09 5.59
CA ASP A 25 -18.35 -8.06 6.18
C ASP A 25 -18.32 -8.15 7.73
N SER A 26 -19.16 -7.35 8.38
CA SER A 26 -19.27 -7.29 9.86
C SER A 26 -20.24 -8.32 10.46
N THR A 27 -20.81 -9.22 9.66
CA THR A 27 -21.79 -10.22 10.11
C THR A 27 -21.12 -11.44 10.73
N PHE A 28 -21.94 -12.39 11.22
CA PHE A 28 -21.45 -13.61 11.87
C PHE A 28 -20.34 -14.31 11.06
N ASN A 29 -19.26 -14.68 11.74
CA ASN A 29 -18.01 -15.19 11.14
C ASN A 29 -17.45 -14.32 10.00
N ALA A 30 -17.58 -13.00 10.08
CA ALA A 30 -17.15 -12.03 9.07
C ALA A 30 -17.74 -12.26 7.66
N GLY A 31 -18.95 -12.84 7.58
CA GLY A 31 -19.57 -13.23 6.32
C GLY A 31 -18.90 -14.44 5.63
N PHE A 32 -17.90 -15.07 6.27
CA PHE A 32 -17.20 -16.23 5.70
C PHE A 32 -18.07 -17.50 5.70
N SER A 33 -18.87 -17.70 6.74
CA SER A 33 -19.70 -18.90 6.88
C SER A 33 -20.88 -18.68 7.81
N THR A 34 -22.02 -19.28 7.47
CA THR A 34 -23.21 -19.35 8.34
C THR A 34 -23.16 -20.52 9.33
N ALA A 35 -22.17 -21.43 9.21
CA ALA A 35 -22.01 -22.54 10.12
C ALA A 35 -21.63 -22.05 11.53
N PRO A 36 -22.03 -22.75 12.61
CA PRO A 36 -21.80 -22.30 13.98
C PRO A 36 -20.31 -22.23 14.36
N LYS A 37 -19.43 -22.94 13.63
CA LYS A 37 -17.99 -22.96 13.88
C LYS A 37 -17.19 -23.04 12.58
N THR A 38 -16.17 -22.20 12.46
CA THR A 38 -15.18 -22.24 11.38
C THR A 38 -14.00 -23.15 11.74
N TRP A 39 -13.23 -23.58 10.73
CA TRP A 39 -12.07 -24.47 10.91
C TRP A 39 -10.90 -23.82 11.67
N LEU A 40 -10.80 -22.49 11.63
CA LEU A 40 -9.99 -21.64 12.51
C LEU A 40 -10.82 -20.46 13.01
N PRO A 41 -10.52 -19.89 14.19
CA PRO A 41 -11.20 -18.69 14.67
C PRO A 41 -11.08 -17.52 13.70
N VAL A 42 -12.16 -16.75 13.55
CA VAL A 42 -12.13 -15.47 12.83
C VAL A 42 -11.40 -14.44 13.69
N ALA A 43 -10.54 -13.61 13.10
CA ALA A 43 -9.79 -12.61 13.85
C ALA A 43 -10.74 -11.55 14.44
N SER A 44 -10.48 -11.12 15.67
CA SER A 44 -11.37 -10.24 16.44
C SER A 44 -11.62 -8.86 15.81
N THR A 45 -10.77 -8.44 14.89
CA THR A 45 -10.84 -7.14 14.21
C THR A 45 -11.83 -7.10 13.04
N TYR A 46 -12.46 -8.22 12.67
CA TYR A 46 -13.26 -8.32 11.44
C TYR A 46 -14.42 -7.34 11.36
N THR A 47 -14.98 -6.91 12.50
CA THR A 47 -16.10 -5.96 12.51
C THR A 47 -15.70 -4.58 11.99
N ALA A 48 -14.43 -4.19 12.15
CA ALA A 48 -13.87 -2.93 11.64
C ALA A 48 -13.03 -3.11 10.36
N LEU A 49 -12.32 -4.24 10.23
CA LEU A 49 -11.42 -4.54 9.11
C LEU A 49 -12.01 -5.65 8.24
N ASN A 50 -12.83 -5.25 7.27
CA ASN A 50 -13.48 -6.14 6.30
C ASN A 50 -13.71 -5.44 4.95
N VAL A 51 -14.03 -6.23 3.92
CA VAL A 51 -14.21 -5.73 2.54
C VAL A 51 -15.35 -4.72 2.43
N GLU A 52 -16.49 -4.94 3.10
CA GLU A 52 -17.63 -4.03 3.08
C GLU A 52 -17.24 -2.65 3.65
N ALA A 53 -16.65 -2.62 4.85
CA ALA A 53 -16.22 -1.40 5.52
C ALA A 53 -15.19 -0.63 4.69
N GLU A 54 -14.18 -1.32 4.16
CA GLU A 54 -13.16 -0.68 3.32
C GLU A 54 -13.71 -0.18 1.98
N SER A 55 -14.70 -0.87 1.41
CA SER A 55 -15.37 -0.43 0.17
C SER A 55 -16.18 0.84 0.41
N ASN A 56 -16.87 0.92 1.55
CA ASN A 56 -17.78 2.02 1.91
C ASN A 56 -17.12 3.18 2.65
N ALA A 57 -15.81 3.11 2.94
CA ALA A 57 -15.09 4.19 3.62
C ALA A 57 -15.28 5.55 2.89
N ASN A 58 -15.45 6.65 3.62
CA ASN A 58 -15.61 7.97 2.99
C ASN A 58 -14.32 8.49 2.32
N GLY A 59 -13.16 8.00 2.76
CA GLY A 59 -11.83 8.34 2.22
C GLY A 59 -11.15 7.16 1.53
N ASN A 60 -9.80 7.20 1.56
CA ASN A 60 -8.97 6.07 1.16
C ASN A 60 -9.10 4.91 2.14
N SER A 61 -9.02 3.70 1.60
CA SER A 61 -8.87 2.43 2.33
C SER A 61 -7.84 1.57 1.61
N HIS A 62 -7.31 0.54 2.28
CA HIS A 62 -6.32 -0.34 1.65
C HIS A 62 -6.88 -1.01 0.39
N LEU A 63 -8.15 -1.44 0.42
CA LEU A 63 -8.84 -2.02 -0.73
C LEU A 63 -8.98 -1.03 -1.90
N LYS A 64 -9.34 0.24 -1.63
CA LYS A 64 -9.43 1.26 -2.67
C LYS A 64 -8.06 1.55 -3.28
N ILE A 65 -7.03 1.74 -2.44
CA ILE A 65 -5.65 1.94 -2.89
C ILE A 65 -5.18 0.75 -3.74
N TYR A 66 -5.47 -0.48 -3.31
CA TYR A 66 -5.13 -1.69 -4.04
C TYR A 66 -5.80 -1.73 -5.44
N LYS A 67 -7.08 -1.38 -5.53
CA LYS A 67 -7.80 -1.27 -6.80
C LYS A 67 -7.17 -0.21 -7.73
N GLU A 68 -6.78 0.95 -7.20
CA GLU A 68 -6.08 1.97 -7.99
C GLU A 68 -4.69 1.52 -8.46
N LEU A 69 -3.94 0.78 -7.64
CA LEU A 69 -2.67 0.19 -8.04
C LEU A 69 -2.83 -0.86 -9.16
N ILE A 70 -3.90 -1.66 -9.13
CA ILE A 70 -4.22 -2.59 -10.23
C ILE A 70 -4.52 -1.81 -11.53
N LYS A 71 -5.32 -0.74 -11.45
CA LYS A 71 -5.59 0.12 -12.60
C LYS A 71 -4.30 0.73 -13.14
N LEU A 72 -3.43 1.24 -12.27
CA LEU A 72 -2.12 1.79 -12.63
C LEU A 72 -1.25 0.76 -13.35
N ARG A 73 -1.23 -0.50 -12.88
CA ARG A 73 -0.49 -1.61 -13.51
C ARG A 73 -0.91 -1.86 -14.96
N SER A 74 -2.09 -1.41 -15.38
CA SER A 74 -2.54 -1.52 -16.77
C SER A 74 -1.84 -0.54 -17.74
N ARG A 75 -1.25 0.56 -17.25
CA ARG A 75 -0.51 1.57 -18.05
C ARG A 75 0.69 0.95 -18.75
N LYS A 76 1.04 1.46 -19.95
CA LYS A 76 2.13 0.93 -20.77
C LYS A 76 3.47 1.03 -20.05
N VAL A 77 3.75 2.15 -19.36
CA VAL A 77 4.96 2.32 -18.52
C VAL A 77 5.08 1.25 -17.43
N MET A 78 3.96 0.79 -16.85
CA MET A 78 3.99 -0.22 -15.78
C MET A 78 4.21 -1.64 -16.32
N LYS A 79 3.70 -1.93 -17.53
CA LYS A 79 3.85 -3.24 -18.20
C LYS A 79 5.22 -3.40 -18.85
N ASN A 80 5.63 -2.40 -19.65
CA ASN A 80 6.74 -2.52 -20.60
C ASN A 80 7.80 -1.42 -20.43
N GLY A 81 7.60 -0.47 -19.52
CA GLY A 81 8.58 0.58 -19.25
C GLY A 81 9.77 0.05 -18.47
N ASP A 82 10.93 0.66 -18.72
CA ASP A 82 12.14 0.48 -17.93
C ASP A 82 11.92 0.92 -16.49
N TYR A 83 12.87 0.56 -15.62
CA TYR A 83 12.83 0.94 -14.23
C TYR A 83 14.20 1.34 -13.69
N ARG A 84 14.18 2.21 -12.69
CA ARG A 84 15.32 2.52 -11.83
C ARG A 84 14.82 2.61 -10.40
N TYR A 85 15.64 2.18 -9.45
CA TYR A 85 15.33 2.33 -8.04
C TYR A 85 16.53 2.83 -7.27
N ARG A 86 16.25 3.51 -6.17
CA ARG A 86 17.23 3.97 -5.18
C ARG A 86 16.61 3.86 -3.80
N ALA A 87 17.44 3.63 -2.80
CA ALA A 87 17.09 3.81 -1.40
C ALA A 87 18.07 4.84 -0.84
N ASN A 88 17.55 5.87 -0.17
CA ASN A 88 18.37 6.88 0.49
C ASN A 88 17.74 7.22 1.84
N ASN A 89 18.55 7.24 2.90
CA ASN A 89 18.11 7.33 4.29
C ASN A 89 17.03 6.28 4.58
N ASN A 90 15.75 6.68 4.62
CA ASN A 90 14.61 5.80 4.82
C ASN A 90 13.64 5.77 3.62
N VAL A 91 13.93 6.48 2.53
CA VAL A 91 13.02 6.58 1.39
C VAL A 91 13.41 5.59 0.30
N PHE A 92 12.50 4.68 -0.01
CA PHE A 92 12.56 3.87 -1.21
C PHE A 92 11.95 4.64 -2.38
N ILE A 93 12.69 4.70 -3.49
CA ILE A 93 12.33 5.41 -4.71
C ILE A 93 12.32 4.40 -5.86
N LEU A 94 11.20 4.29 -6.56
CA LEU A 94 11.08 3.49 -7.78
C LEU A 94 10.53 4.36 -8.91
N LYS A 95 11.32 4.52 -9.97
CA LYS A 95 10.92 5.17 -11.22
C LYS A 95 10.63 4.08 -12.26
N ARG A 96 9.46 4.15 -12.89
CA ARG A 96 9.10 3.43 -14.11
C ARG A 96 9.03 4.44 -15.25
N PHE A 97 9.59 4.16 -16.41
CA PHE A 97 9.59 5.13 -17.52
C PHE A 97 9.64 4.48 -18.91
N ILE A 98 9.09 5.19 -19.87
CA ILE A 98 9.34 5.01 -21.31
C ILE A 98 9.90 6.35 -21.79
N SER A 99 11.14 6.35 -22.29
CA SER A 99 11.87 7.58 -22.62
C SER A 99 11.05 8.51 -23.52
N GLY A 100 10.86 9.76 -23.09
CA GLY A 100 10.10 10.79 -23.81
C GLY A 100 8.58 10.59 -23.87
N VAL A 101 8.03 9.55 -23.23
CA VAL A 101 6.61 9.21 -23.34
C VAL A 101 5.89 9.30 -22.00
N GLU A 102 6.36 8.57 -21.00
CA GLU A 102 5.61 8.39 -19.74
C GLU A 102 6.57 8.07 -18.60
N ILE A 103 6.28 8.60 -17.41
CA ILE A 103 7.02 8.36 -16.19
C ILE A 103 6.04 8.12 -15.05
N VAL A 104 6.33 7.16 -14.18
CA VAL A 104 5.66 6.95 -12.90
C VAL A 104 6.72 6.83 -11.83
N VAL A 105 6.59 7.55 -10.72
CA VAL A 105 7.54 7.51 -9.60
C VAL A 105 6.80 7.10 -8.34
N LEU A 106 7.28 6.07 -7.64
CA LEU A 106 6.84 5.69 -6.30
C LEU A 106 7.89 6.18 -5.30
N LEU A 107 7.42 6.82 -4.23
CA LEU A 107 8.20 7.07 -3.02
C LEU A 107 7.52 6.37 -1.85
N GLY A 108 8.32 5.74 -1.00
CA GLY A 108 7.86 5.18 0.28
C GLY A 108 8.85 5.51 1.37
N ASN A 109 8.43 6.29 2.37
CA ASN A 109 9.21 6.51 3.57
C ASN A 109 9.03 5.31 4.51
N MET A 110 10.08 4.50 4.65
CA MET A 110 10.13 3.32 5.51
C MET A 110 10.53 3.66 6.95
N GLY A 111 10.75 4.94 7.25
CA GLY A 111 11.15 5.44 8.56
C GLY A 111 9.96 5.93 9.40
N ASP A 112 10.32 6.38 10.59
CA ASP A 112 9.42 6.86 11.66
C ASP A 112 9.42 8.39 11.81
N HIS A 113 10.17 9.11 10.96
CA HIS A 113 10.26 10.57 10.95
C HIS A 113 10.02 11.14 9.55
N ASN A 114 9.85 12.46 9.46
CA ASN A 114 9.67 13.15 8.19
C ASN A 114 10.95 13.09 7.35
N GLU A 115 10.81 12.79 6.07
CA GLU A 115 11.90 12.79 5.09
C GLU A 115 11.65 13.87 4.02
N TYR A 116 12.74 14.45 3.50
CA TYR A 116 12.68 15.48 2.46
C TYR A 116 13.56 15.06 1.29
N ILE A 117 12.97 14.96 0.10
CA ILE A 117 13.64 14.43 -1.08
C ILE A 117 13.56 15.43 -2.23
N ASN A 118 14.71 15.65 -2.87
CA ASN A 118 14.79 16.27 -4.19
C ASN A 118 14.96 15.17 -5.25
N LEU A 119 13.88 14.85 -5.96
CA LEU A 119 13.91 13.79 -6.99
C LEU A 119 14.79 14.15 -8.19
N THR A 120 14.97 15.43 -8.47
CA THR A 120 15.82 15.87 -9.59
C THR A 120 17.32 15.68 -9.31
N GLU A 121 17.72 15.62 -8.03
CA GLU A 121 19.08 15.20 -7.65
C GLU A 121 19.28 13.68 -7.77
N VAL A 122 18.21 12.90 -7.58
CA VAL A 122 18.24 11.44 -7.71
C VAL A 122 18.30 11.01 -9.18
N ASP A 123 17.47 11.62 -10.03
CA ASP A 123 17.49 11.43 -11.47
C ASP A 123 17.06 12.73 -12.18
N PRO A 124 18.00 13.46 -12.84
CA PRO A 124 17.71 14.72 -13.51
C PRO A 124 16.66 14.64 -14.63
N SER A 125 16.32 13.44 -15.10
CA SER A 125 15.24 13.25 -16.09
C SER A 125 13.84 13.24 -15.48
N ILE A 126 13.70 13.31 -14.15
CA ILE A 126 12.41 13.49 -13.49
C ILE A 126 11.94 14.94 -13.69
N PRO A 127 10.72 15.17 -14.23
CA PRO A 127 10.19 16.52 -14.39
C PRO A 127 10.12 17.29 -13.06
N ALA A 128 10.26 18.61 -13.11
CA ALA A 128 10.19 19.48 -11.92
C ALA A 128 8.82 19.44 -11.22
N ASN A 129 7.78 19.00 -11.93
CA ASN A 129 6.41 18.91 -11.45
C ASN A 129 5.80 17.59 -11.94
N LEU A 130 5.14 16.85 -11.05
CA LEU A 130 4.39 15.64 -11.40
C LEU A 130 3.03 15.65 -10.69
N GLU A 131 2.03 15.02 -11.29
CA GLU A 131 0.72 14.82 -10.67
C GLU A 131 0.78 13.67 -9.65
N ILE A 132 0.08 13.83 -8.52
CA ILE A 132 -0.10 12.78 -7.53
C ILE A 132 -1.21 11.83 -8.01
N LEU A 133 -0.86 10.57 -8.26
CA LEU A 133 -1.78 9.56 -8.74
C LEU A 133 -2.42 8.76 -7.61
N ILE A 134 -1.61 8.34 -6.62
CA ILE A 134 -2.05 7.48 -5.51
C ILE A 134 -1.29 7.89 -4.25
N VAL A 135 -1.97 7.89 -3.11
CA VAL A 135 -1.37 8.15 -1.80
C VAL A 135 -1.73 7.05 -0.80
N SER A 136 -0.85 6.81 0.17
CA SER A 136 -1.15 5.94 1.31
C SER A 136 -2.32 6.48 2.14
N MET A 137 -3.00 5.59 2.86
CA MET A 137 -4.24 5.88 3.58
C MET A 137 -4.17 7.10 4.50
N ASN A 138 -3.04 7.32 5.17
CA ASN A 138 -2.84 8.40 6.15
C ASN A 138 -2.17 9.66 5.54
N SER A 139 -2.03 9.73 4.22
CA SER A 139 -1.48 10.92 3.56
C SER A 139 -2.51 12.05 3.56
N GLU A 140 -2.06 13.26 3.83
CA GLU A 140 -2.85 14.49 3.69
C GLU A 140 -2.79 15.06 2.27
N LYS A 141 -2.02 14.45 1.37
CA LYS A 141 -1.88 14.92 0.00
C LYS A 141 -3.10 14.53 -0.83
N VAL A 142 -3.43 15.38 -1.79
CA VAL A 142 -4.64 15.25 -2.60
C VAL A 142 -4.29 14.69 -3.98
N VAL A 143 -4.86 13.54 -4.33
CA VAL A 143 -4.75 12.94 -5.66
C VAL A 143 -5.25 13.91 -6.73
N GLY A 144 -4.56 13.98 -7.87
CA GLY A 144 -4.85 14.92 -8.96
C GLY A 144 -4.17 16.28 -8.83
N THR A 145 -3.53 16.57 -7.69
CA THR A 145 -2.75 17.80 -7.54
C THR A 145 -1.31 17.62 -8.02
N THR A 146 -0.69 18.71 -8.46
CA THR A 146 0.71 18.73 -8.89
C THR A 146 1.62 19.00 -7.70
N LEU A 147 2.71 18.23 -7.58
CA LEU A 147 3.75 18.43 -6.59
C LEU A 147 5.07 18.83 -7.25
N ASN A 148 5.78 19.78 -6.64
CA ASN A 148 7.15 20.12 -7.03
C ASN A 148 8.11 19.01 -6.59
N THR A 149 8.79 18.38 -7.53
CA THR A 149 9.65 17.21 -7.29
C THR A 149 11.00 17.56 -6.67
N LYS A 150 11.33 18.85 -6.53
CA LYS A 150 12.57 19.32 -5.89
C LYS A 150 12.48 19.37 -4.37
N SER A 151 11.28 19.38 -3.82
CA SER A 151 11.07 19.43 -2.36
C SER A 151 9.83 18.63 -2.00
N VAL A 152 10.01 17.30 -1.97
CA VAL A 152 8.95 16.37 -1.58
C VAL A 152 9.12 16.02 -0.11
N GLN A 153 8.16 16.41 0.72
CA GLN A 153 8.07 15.96 2.10
C GLN A 153 7.26 14.66 2.20
N LEU A 154 7.82 13.67 2.88
CA LEU A 154 7.15 12.41 3.23
C LEU A 154 7.01 12.29 4.74
N LYS A 155 5.79 12.09 5.23
CA LYS A 155 5.52 11.72 6.63
C LYS A 155 6.00 10.29 6.93
N PRO A 156 6.12 9.90 8.21
CA PRO A 156 6.44 8.53 8.60
C PRO A 156 5.50 7.52 7.92
N SER A 157 6.05 6.45 7.35
CA SER A 157 5.27 5.41 6.64
C SER A 157 4.42 5.92 5.45
N GLU A 158 4.64 7.15 4.97
CA GLU A 158 3.90 7.70 3.84
C GLU A 158 4.45 7.14 2.52
N ALA A 159 3.53 6.72 1.65
CA ALA A 159 3.84 6.34 0.28
C ALA A 159 3.03 7.16 -0.72
N ILE A 160 3.67 7.59 -1.80
CA ILE A 160 3.06 8.40 -2.86
C ILE A 160 3.50 7.85 -4.21
N VAL A 161 2.56 7.77 -5.15
CA VAL A 161 2.82 7.51 -6.56
C VAL A 161 2.53 8.77 -7.37
N PHE A 162 3.50 9.15 -8.21
CA PHE A 162 3.47 10.26 -9.15
C PHE A 162 3.43 9.75 -10.59
N GLY A 163 2.97 10.54 -11.55
CA GLY A 163 3.20 10.27 -12.98
C GLY A 163 2.21 10.90 -13.93
#